data_AF-A0A806U6L8-F1
#
_entry.id   AF-A0A806U6L8-F1
#
_cell.length_a   1.000
_cell.length_b   1.000
_cell.length_c   1.000
_cell.angle_alpha   90.00
_cell.angle_beta   90.00
_cell.angle_gamma   90.00
#
_symmetry.space_group_name_H-M   'P 1'
#
loop_
_entity.id
_entity.type
_entity.pdbx_description
1 polymer ?
#
loop_
_entity_poly.entity_id
_entity_poly.type
_entity_poly.pdbx_seq_one_letter_code
_entity_poly.pdbx_strand_id
1 'polypeptide(L)'
;MIHIKKHYNHDSYKDAPDSSNQSQLQKRNHKDCYMKSNLMSDNFKTVKTGTLNVCIIVLPGAKVDRNSKDNPSTVPNRVKRDIAAANKIWKQYEKNQLIQGVTFTITRSFVFLENISGIVSNAENFPIRGASHLTMVQAMLETGRKVCQDADVYVFYMNGNRFGPVNFDYSSTLAVTYNSFPLVIMTNASTDEYLLAHELGHFMFITNRFNETDDPEPFHELDGNHNRTPSNLMFPTPEFWPMVPEITGEQIHKALNSRVFYS
;
A
#
# COMPACT_ATOMS: atom_id res chain seq x y z
N MET A 1 10.84 -12.89 -24.66
CA MET A 1 11.42 -11.72 -23.97
C MET A 1 10.29 -11.11 -23.15
N ILE A 2 10.28 -11.35 -21.83
CA ILE A 2 9.17 -10.93 -20.97
C ILE A 2 9.56 -9.60 -20.35
N HIS A 3 8.85 -8.53 -20.68
CA HIS A 3 9.01 -7.23 -20.05
C HIS A 3 8.43 -7.31 -18.62
N ILE A 4 9.31 -7.37 -17.63
CA ILE A 4 8.95 -7.21 -16.21
C ILE A 4 8.52 -5.75 -16.04
N LYS A 5 7.21 -5.51 -15.85
CA LYS A 5 6.65 -4.18 -15.58
C LYS A 5 6.96 -3.81 -14.13
N LYS A 6 7.75 -2.75 -13.94
CA LYS A 6 8.13 -2.25 -12.62
C LYS A 6 6.98 -1.47 -11.98
N HIS A 7 6.63 -1.82 -10.76
CA HIS A 7 5.92 -0.93 -9.84
C HIS A 7 6.97 -0.19 -9.00
N TYR A 8 6.90 1.14 -8.99
CA TYR A 8 7.89 2.00 -8.34
C TYR A 8 7.31 2.56 -7.04
N ASN A 9 7.94 2.24 -5.90
CA ASN A 9 7.76 2.98 -4.65
C ASN A 9 8.56 4.28 -4.74
N HIS A 10 7.89 5.43 -4.69
CA HIS A 10 8.52 6.73 -4.95
C HIS A 10 8.87 7.45 -3.65
N ASP A 11 10.18 7.61 -3.42
CA ASP A 11 10.84 8.84 -2.97
C ASP A 11 12.36 8.65 -3.08
N SER A 12 13.01 9.31 -4.04
CA SER A 12 14.48 9.48 -4.03
C SER A 12 14.86 10.91 -4.43
N TYR A 13 14.79 11.81 -3.45
CA TYR A 13 15.61 13.02 -3.48
C TYR A 13 17.02 12.60 -3.04
N LYS A 14 17.97 12.54 -3.98
CA LYS A 14 19.40 12.45 -3.67
C LYS A 14 20.13 13.60 -4.33
N ASP A 15 20.46 14.60 -3.54
CA ASP A 15 21.59 15.48 -3.80
C ASP A 15 22.87 14.69 -3.47
N ALA A 16 23.74 14.51 -4.46
CA ALA A 16 25.09 13.98 -4.25
C ALA A 16 26.02 15.11 -3.77
N PRO A 17 27.09 14.78 -3.02
CA PRO A 17 28.37 14.61 -3.72
C PRO A 17 29.24 13.44 -3.25
N ASP A 18 30.22 13.15 -4.09
CA ASP A 18 31.34 12.20 -4.00
C ASP A 18 32.03 12.07 -2.63
N SER A 19 32.43 10.84 -2.28
CA SER A 19 33.83 10.49 -1.99
C SER A 19 34.04 9.02 -1.60
N SER A 20 34.91 8.34 -2.36
CA SER A 20 35.99 7.41 -1.99
C SER A 20 35.82 6.24 -0.99
N ASN A 21 36.48 5.14 -1.37
CA ASN A 21 37.14 4.09 -0.58
C ASN A 21 36.31 2.90 -0.06
N GLN A 22 36.32 1.84 -0.87
CA GLN A 22 36.07 0.47 -0.42
C GLN A 22 37.26 -0.05 0.40
N SER A 23 37.02 -0.43 1.65
CA SER A 23 37.81 -1.44 2.35
C SER A 23 36.90 -2.58 2.79
N GLN A 24 37.30 -3.79 2.42
CA GLN A 24 36.63 -5.04 2.77
C GLN A 24 36.72 -5.28 4.28
N LEU A 25 35.59 -5.62 4.90
CA LEU A 25 35.56 -6.26 6.22
C LEU A 25 34.46 -7.33 6.26
N GLN A 26 34.92 -8.57 6.40
CA GLN A 26 34.13 -9.78 6.60
C GLN A 26 33.14 -9.60 7.77
N LYS A 27 31.83 -9.68 7.51
CA LYS A 27 30.82 -9.87 8.56
C LYS A 27 30.35 -11.32 8.57
N ARG A 28 30.84 -12.08 9.54
CA ARG A 28 30.34 -13.42 9.90
C ARG A 28 28.92 -13.32 10.48
N ASN A 29 28.13 -14.37 10.22
CA ASN A 29 26.72 -14.54 10.55
C ASN A 29 26.38 -14.26 12.03
N HIS A 30 25.59 -13.21 12.27
CA HIS A 30 24.87 -12.96 13.52
C HIS A 30 23.34 -12.98 13.36
N LYS A 31 22.82 -13.10 12.13
CA LYS A 31 21.37 -13.15 11.86
C LYS A 31 20.73 -14.50 12.20
N ASP A 32 21.47 -15.61 12.07
CA ASP A 32 20.89 -16.95 12.21
C ASP A 32 20.60 -17.37 13.66
N CYS A 33 21.22 -16.70 14.65
CA CYS A 33 21.06 -17.07 16.06
C CYS A 33 19.92 -16.31 16.75
N TYR A 34 19.56 -15.12 16.27
CA TYR A 34 18.50 -14.29 16.88
C TYR A 34 17.09 -14.60 16.35
N MET A 35 16.96 -15.10 15.12
CA MET A 35 15.65 -15.42 14.54
C MET A 35 15.10 -16.77 14.99
N LYS A 36 15.96 -17.75 15.29
CA LYS A 36 15.51 -19.07 15.75
C LYS A 36 15.04 -19.11 17.20
N SER A 37 15.50 -18.20 18.07
CA SER A 37 15.11 -18.18 19.48
C SER A 37 13.77 -17.49 19.74
N ASN A 38 13.40 -16.48 18.95
CA ASN A 38 12.15 -15.73 19.17
C ASN A 38 10.93 -16.37 18.50
N LEU A 39 11.10 -17.18 17.45
CA LEU A 39 9.99 -17.93 16.83
C LEU A 39 9.61 -19.20 17.60
N MET A 40 10.42 -19.66 18.55
CA MET A 40 10.24 -20.96 19.24
C MET A 40 9.94 -20.85 20.74
N SER A 41 9.86 -19.65 21.33
CA SER A 41 9.63 -19.49 22.78
C SER A 41 8.35 -18.76 23.20
N ASP A 42 7.59 -18.20 22.25
CA ASP A 42 6.29 -17.61 22.56
C ASP A 42 5.23 -18.71 22.68
N ASN A 43 5.23 -19.37 23.83
CA ASN A 43 4.10 -20.14 24.32
C ASN A 43 2.85 -19.24 24.27
N PHE A 44 1.91 -19.59 23.37
CA PHE A 44 0.58 -18.99 23.19
C PHE A 44 0.04 -18.25 24.42
N LYS A 45 -0.19 -16.93 24.31
CA LYS A 45 -1.22 -16.26 25.15
C LYS A 45 -1.75 -14.89 24.73
N THR A 46 -1.20 -14.19 23.74
CA THR A 46 -1.79 -12.91 23.28
C THR A 46 -1.85 -12.84 21.77
N VAL A 47 -3.06 -12.74 21.22
CA VAL A 47 -3.30 -12.45 19.81
C VAL A 47 -2.74 -11.06 19.51
N LYS A 48 -1.83 -10.93 18.54
CA LYS A 48 -1.29 -9.63 18.13
C LYS A 48 -2.15 -9.05 17.01
N THR A 49 -2.93 -8.01 17.30
CA THR A 49 -3.79 -7.37 16.30
C THR A 49 -3.55 -5.88 16.19
N GLY A 50 -3.70 -5.34 14.98
CA GLY A 50 -3.69 -3.90 14.70
C GLY A 50 -4.97 -3.51 13.97
N THR A 51 -5.43 -2.26 14.16
CA THR A 51 -6.53 -1.69 13.36
C THR A 51 -6.00 -0.48 12.62
N LEU A 52 -6.15 -0.49 11.29
CA LEU A 52 -5.81 0.63 10.42
C LEU A 52 -7.09 1.35 9.99
N ASN A 53 -7.17 2.63 10.32
CA ASN A 53 -8.28 3.52 10.00
C ASN A 53 -8.09 4.10 8.59
N VAL A 54 -9.00 3.74 7.68
CA VAL A 54 -8.92 4.09 6.26
C VAL A 54 -9.98 5.13 5.93
N CYS A 55 -9.56 6.27 5.38
CA CYS A 55 -10.45 7.25 4.77
C CYS A 55 -10.57 7.00 3.28
N ILE A 56 -11.79 6.87 2.78
CA ILE A 56 -12.05 6.60 1.36
C ILE A 56 -12.55 7.87 0.67
N ILE A 57 -11.82 8.33 -0.33
CA ILE A 57 -12.21 9.47 -1.15
C ILE A 57 -12.37 9.01 -2.59
N VAL A 58 -13.53 9.28 -3.17
CA VAL A 58 -13.83 8.90 -4.55
C VAL A 58 -13.96 10.17 -5.37
N LEU A 59 -13.08 10.32 -6.36
CA LEU A 59 -13.07 11.45 -7.26
C LEU A 59 -14.03 11.23 -8.45
N PRO A 60 -14.48 12.31 -9.11
CA PRO A 60 -15.35 12.21 -10.28
C PRO A 60 -14.81 11.26 -11.35
N GLY A 61 -15.69 10.38 -11.85
CA GLY A 61 -15.37 9.41 -12.91
C GLY A 61 -14.67 8.13 -12.43
N ALA A 62 -14.38 7.98 -11.14
CA ALA A 62 -13.90 6.72 -10.59
C ALA A 62 -14.98 5.62 -10.67
N LYS A 63 -14.61 4.45 -11.18
CA LYS A 63 -15.45 3.26 -11.31
C LYS A 63 -15.46 2.49 -10.01
N VAL A 64 -16.40 2.82 -9.13
CA VAL A 64 -16.52 2.23 -7.78
C VAL A 64 -17.82 1.44 -7.56
N ASP A 65 -18.54 1.13 -8.64
CA ASP A 65 -19.80 0.36 -8.62
C ASP A 65 -20.88 0.97 -7.68
N ARG A 66 -21.05 2.29 -7.76
CA ARG A 66 -22.05 3.07 -6.99
C ARG A 66 -23.30 3.32 -7.82
N ASN A 67 -24.49 3.26 -7.20
CA ASN A 67 -25.70 3.75 -7.84
C ASN A 67 -25.75 5.28 -7.78
N SER A 68 -26.15 5.93 -8.88
CA SER A 68 -26.20 7.40 -8.97
C SER A 68 -27.15 8.05 -7.94
N LYS A 69 -28.11 7.28 -7.40
CA LYS A 69 -29.06 7.72 -6.37
C LYS A 69 -28.54 7.56 -4.94
N ASP A 70 -27.41 6.88 -4.73
CA ASP A 70 -26.87 6.65 -3.40
C ASP A 70 -26.41 7.97 -2.77
N ASN A 71 -26.54 8.11 -1.45
CA ASN A 71 -25.93 9.23 -0.72
C ASN A 71 -24.41 9.25 -0.98
N PRO A 72 -23.77 10.42 -1.18
CA PRO A 72 -22.32 10.53 -1.33
C PRO A 72 -21.48 9.94 -0.19
N SER A 73 -22.07 9.76 0.99
CA SER A 73 -21.41 9.15 2.16
C SER A 73 -21.57 7.62 2.22
N THR A 74 -22.39 7.04 1.34
CA THR A 74 -22.55 5.59 1.25
C THR A 74 -21.28 4.98 0.64
N VAL A 75 -20.67 4.04 1.36
CA VAL A 75 -19.50 3.31 0.87
C VAL A 75 -19.85 2.56 -0.43
N PRO A 76 -19.14 2.81 -1.54
CA PRO A 76 -19.39 2.13 -2.81
C PRO A 76 -19.11 0.62 -2.78
N ASN A 77 -19.72 -0.16 -3.68
CA ASN A 77 -19.58 -1.62 -3.67
C ASN A 77 -18.15 -2.10 -3.95
N ARG A 78 -17.42 -1.46 -4.87
CA ARG A 78 -16.02 -1.81 -5.12
C ARG A 78 -15.18 -1.64 -3.86
N VAL A 79 -15.31 -0.51 -3.19
CA VAL A 79 -14.57 -0.20 -1.95
C VAL A 79 -14.87 -1.24 -0.87
N LYS A 80 -16.14 -1.66 -0.71
CA LYS A 80 -16.50 -2.74 0.23
C LYS A 80 -15.80 -4.05 -0.11
N ARG A 81 -15.72 -4.44 -1.39
CA ARG A 81 -15.02 -5.66 -1.82
C ARG A 81 -13.54 -5.57 -1.52
N ASP A 82 -12.89 -4.48 -1.91
CA ASP A 82 -11.45 -4.28 -1.71
C ASP A 82 -11.07 -4.33 -0.21
N ILE A 83 -11.86 -3.67 0.65
CA ILE A 83 -11.65 -3.69 2.12
C ILE A 83 -11.98 -5.06 2.72
N ALA A 84 -12.97 -5.78 2.20
CA ALA A 84 -13.27 -7.14 2.64
C ALA A 84 -12.15 -8.13 2.27
N ALA A 85 -11.61 -8.03 1.06
CA ALA A 85 -10.46 -8.81 0.61
C ALA A 85 -9.21 -8.53 1.47
N ALA A 86 -8.93 -7.25 1.75
CA ALA A 86 -7.85 -6.85 2.65
C ALA A 86 -8.03 -7.42 4.07
N ASN A 87 -9.22 -7.31 4.65
CA ASN A 87 -9.55 -7.85 5.97
C ASN A 87 -9.52 -9.39 6.03
N LYS A 88 -9.67 -10.07 4.90
CA LYS A 88 -9.57 -11.53 4.80
C LYS A 88 -8.11 -11.98 4.78
N ILE A 89 -7.28 -11.35 3.94
CA ILE A 89 -5.91 -11.83 3.68
C ILE A 89 -4.94 -11.47 4.81
N TRP A 90 -5.06 -10.29 5.43
CA TRP A 90 -4.13 -9.82 6.48
C TRP A 90 -4.37 -10.45 7.87
N LYS A 91 -4.98 -11.63 7.93
CA LYS A 91 -5.28 -12.34 9.18
C LYS A 91 -4.76 -13.77 9.10
N GLN A 92 -4.05 -14.19 10.14
CA GLN A 92 -3.55 -15.54 10.27
C GLN A 92 -4.33 -16.29 11.34
N TYR A 93 -4.79 -17.48 10.99
CA TYR A 93 -5.53 -18.36 11.88
C TYR A 93 -4.78 -19.68 12.11
N GLU A 94 -4.87 -20.21 13.31
CA GLU A 94 -4.47 -21.57 13.65
C GLU A 94 -5.64 -22.27 14.34
N LYS A 95 -6.03 -23.45 13.86
CA LYS A 95 -7.17 -24.22 14.42
C LYS A 95 -8.43 -23.34 14.61
N ASN A 96 -8.74 -22.50 13.63
CA ASN A 96 -9.84 -21.52 13.62
C ASN A 96 -9.76 -20.40 14.68
N GLN A 97 -8.61 -20.22 15.34
CA GLN A 97 -8.35 -19.11 16.25
C GLN A 97 -7.44 -18.10 15.56
N LEU A 98 -7.82 -16.82 15.60
CA LEU A 98 -6.97 -15.74 15.12
C LEU A 98 -5.72 -15.67 16.00
N ILE A 99 -4.53 -15.75 15.40
CA ILE A 99 -3.25 -15.65 16.13
C ILE A 99 -2.59 -14.29 15.94
N GLN A 100 -2.72 -13.71 14.75
CA GLN A 100 -2.32 -12.34 14.47
C GLN A 100 -3.06 -11.78 13.27
N GLY A 101 -3.17 -10.46 13.16
CA GLY A 101 -3.70 -9.86 11.95
C GLY A 101 -3.96 -8.37 12.03
N VAL A 102 -4.11 -7.76 10.87
CA VAL A 102 -4.51 -6.37 10.72
C VAL A 102 -5.97 -6.32 10.29
N THR A 103 -6.74 -5.42 10.91
CA THR A 103 -8.10 -5.09 10.51
C THR A 103 -8.12 -3.70 9.87
N PHE A 104 -8.79 -3.56 8.73
CA PHE A 104 -8.95 -2.30 8.04
C PHE A 104 -10.38 -1.79 8.25
N THR A 105 -10.52 -0.62 8.86
CA THR A 105 -11.81 -0.01 9.18
C THR A 105 -11.99 1.25 8.35
N ILE A 106 -13.06 1.32 7.57
CA ILE A 106 -13.42 2.56 6.87
C ILE A 106 -13.98 3.53 7.92
N THR A 107 -13.25 4.60 8.23
CA THR A 107 -13.73 5.63 9.16
C THR A 107 -14.77 6.52 8.51
N ARG A 108 -14.56 6.85 7.23
CA ARG A 108 -15.52 7.56 6.41
C ARG A 108 -15.26 7.28 4.93
N SER A 109 -16.32 7.35 4.14
CA SER A 109 -16.25 7.39 2.69
C SER A 109 -16.96 8.63 2.18
N PHE A 110 -16.37 9.31 1.20
CA PHE A 110 -16.99 10.45 0.56
C PHE A 110 -16.77 10.44 -0.96
N VAL A 111 -17.85 10.60 -1.70
CA VAL A 111 -17.84 10.66 -3.17
C VAL A 111 -18.05 12.09 -3.64
N PHE A 112 -17.03 12.64 -4.29
CA PHE A 112 -17.15 13.92 -4.98
C PHE A 112 -17.82 13.73 -6.33
N LEU A 113 -18.91 14.46 -6.56
CA LEU A 113 -19.65 14.45 -7.84
C LEU A 113 -19.07 15.43 -8.85
N GLU A 114 -18.36 16.43 -8.36
CA GLU A 114 -17.76 17.51 -9.15
C GLU A 114 -16.26 17.60 -8.88
N ASN A 115 -15.52 18.20 -9.81
CA ASN A 115 -14.08 18.36 -9.69
C ASN A 115 -13.74 19.25 -8.49
N ILE A 116 -12.67 18.88 -7.78
CA ILE A 116 -12.15 19.63 -6.65
C ILE A 116 -11.07 20.58 -7.16
N SER A 117 -11.16 21.87 -6.80
CA SER A 117 -10.12 22.84 -7.17
C SER A 117 -8.74 22.39 -6.69
N GLY A 118 -7.75 22.45 -7.58
CA GLY A 118 -6.37 22.04 -7.30
C GLY A 118 -6.11 20.53 -7.38
N ILE A 119 -7.14 19.69 -7.60
CA ILE A 119 -6.97 18.23 -7.76
C ILE A 119 -7.44 17.80 -9.15
N VAL A 120 -6.56 17.13 -9.89
CA VAL A 120 -6.97 16.46 -11.13
C VAL A 120 -7.71 15.17 -10.78
N SER A 121 -8.88 14.96 -11.38
CA SER A 121 -9.72 13.78 -11.11
C SER A 121 -9.47 12.60 -12.06
N ASN A 122 -8.57 12.77 -13.03
CA ASN A 122 -8.16 11.72 -13.98
C ASN A 122 -6.66 11.41 -13.81
N ALA A 123 -6.36 10.15 -13.50
CA ALA A 123 -5.01 9.60 -13.29
C ALA A 123 -4.09 9.79 -14.49
N GLU A 124 -4.63 9.79 -15.71
CA GLU A 124 -3.85 9.98 -16.92
C GLU A 124 -3.30 11.42 -17.03
N ASN A 125 -3.93 12.37 -16.32
CA ASN A 125 -3.49 13.76 -16.21
C ASN A 125 -2.74 14.04 -14.91
N PHE A 126 -2.47 13.00 -14.10
CA PHE A 126 -1.78 13.17 -12.83
C PHE A 126 -0.33 13.63 -13.07
N PRO A 127 0.12 14.73 -12.45
CA PRO A 127 1.52 15.13 -12.54
C PRO A 127 2.38 14.07 -11.84
N ILE A 128 3.36 13.52 -12.55
CA ILE A 128 4.14 12.36 -12.08
C ILE A 128 5.52 12.73 -11.49
N ARG A 129 5.99 13.98 -11.65
CA ARG A 129 7.28 14.45 -11.12
C ARG A 129 7.28 15.96 -10.84
N GLY A 130 8.25 16.41 -10.06
CA GLY A 130 8.55 17.83 -9.83
C GLY A 130 7.56 18.53 -8.89
N ALA A 131 7.61 19.86 -8.88
CA ALA A 131 6.81 20.67 -7.96
C ALA A 131 5.29 20.46 -8.13
N SER A 132 4.80 20.30 -9.35
CA SER A 132 3.37 20.08 -9.61
C SER A 132 2.86 18.76 -9.03
N HIS A 133 3.69 17.72 -9.02
CA HIS A 133 3.38 16.44 -8.38
C HIS A 133 3.24 16.61 -6.86
N LEU A 134 4.21 17.27 -6.22
CA LEU A 134 4.16 17.51 -4.78
C LEU A 134 2.94 18.36 -4.38
N THR A 135 2.66 19.44 -5.12
CA THR A 135 1.47 20.28 -4.90
C THR A 135 0.19 19.45 -5.01
N MET A 136 0.09 18.55 -6.00
CA MET A 136 -1.06 17.67 -6.17
C MET A 136 -1.25 16.72 -4.98
N VAL A 137 -0.18 16.04 -4.55
CA VAL A 137 -0.19 15.12 -3.40
C VAL A 137 -0.59 15.85 -2.12
N GLN A 138 -0.04 17.05 -1.89
CA GLN A 138 -0.40 17.89 -0.74
C GLN A 138 -1.87 18.31 -0.77
N ALA A 139 -2.39 18.75 -1.92
CA ALA A 139 -3.81 19.11 -2.07
C ALA A 139 -4.74 17.91 -1.80
N MET A 140 -4.36 16.71 -2.25
CA MET A 140 -5.09 15.48 -1.96
C MET A 140 -5.08 15.18 -0.45
N LEU A 141 -3.93 15.25 0.22
CA LEU A 141 -3.84 15.03 1.66
C LEU A 141 -4.65 16.04 2.47
N GLU A 142 -4.60 17.32 2.11
CA GLU A 142 -5.42 18.36 2.74
C GLU A 142 -6.91 18.08 2.58
N THR A 143 -7.32 17.64 1.39
CA THR A 143 -8.70 17.24 1.11
C THR A 143 -9.08 16.03 1.96
N GLY A 144 -8.22 15.03 2.05
CA GLY A 144 -8.44 13.86 2.88
C GLY A 144 -8.63 14.21 4.36
N ARG A 145 -7.74 15.04 4.91
CA ARG A 145 -7.82 15.52 6.31
C ARG A 145 -9.09 16.32 6.61
N LYS A 146 -9.58 17.09 5.62
CA LYS A 146 -10.86 17.80 5.74
C LYS A 146 -12.06 16.85 5.79
N VAL A 147 -11.98 15.71 5.10
CA VAL A 147 -13.04 14.68 5.08
C VAL A 147 -12.96 13.79 6.32
N CYS A 148 -11.77 13.34 6.70
CA CYS A 148 -11.50 12.44 7.82
C CYS A 148 -10.30 12.96 8.63
N GLN A 149 -10.51 13.43 9.86
CA GLN A 149 -9.41 13.91 10.69
C GLN A 149 -8.61 12.77 11.34
N ASP A 150 -9.28 11.65 11.63
CA ASP A 150 -8.73 10.54 12.44
C ASP A 150 -8.32 9.32 11.61
N ALA A 151 -7.99 9.50 10.32
CA ALA A 151 -7.56 8.39 9.45
C ALA A 151 -6.05 8.22 9.45
N ASP A 152 -5.60 6.95 9.50
CA ASP A 152 -4.19 6.58 9.40
C ASP A 152 -3.71 6.66 7.95
N VAL A 153 -4.59 6.35 6.99
CA VAL A 153 -4.32 6.37 5.56
C VAL A 153 -5.53 6.88 4.76
N TYR A 154 -5.26 7.67 3.72
CA TYR A 154 -6.24 8.19 2.78
C TYR A 154 -6.12 7.42 1.46
N VAL A 155 -7.21 6.79 1.02
CA VAL A 155 -7.27 6.05 -0.24
C VAL A 155 -8.16 6.80 -1.22
N PHE A 156 -7.57 7.20 -2.34
CA PHE A 156 -8.26 7.90 -3.41
C PHE A 156 -8.56 6.96 -4.56
N TYR A 157 -9.84 6.81 -4.91
CA TYR A 157 -10.24 6.19 -6.17
C TYR A 157 -10.41 7.26 -7.23
N MET A 158 -9.75 7.08 -8.38
CA MET A 158 -9.62 8.11 -9.41
C MET A 158 -9.98 7.58 -10.80
N ASN A 159 -10.51 8.46 -11.66
CA ASN A 159 -10.75 8.12 -13.06
C ASN A 159 -9.42 7.86 -13.80
N GLY A 160 -9.49 7.22 -14.97
CA GLY A 160 -8.32 6.88 -15.79
C GLY A 160 -7.78 5.48 -15.48
N ASN A 161 -7.08 4.89 -16.44
CA ASN A 161 -6.61 3.50 -16.36
C ASN A 161 -5.10 3.37 -16.08
N ARG A 162 -4.40 4.49 -15.88
CA ARG A 162 -2.95 4.57 -15.66
C ARG A 162 -2.57 5.93 -15.10
N PHE A 163 -1.36 6.05 -14.58
CA PHE A 163 -0.79 7.34 -14.17
C PHE A 163 -0.02 8.01 -15.29
N GLY A 164 -0.34 9.29 -15.52
CA GLY A 164 0.33 10.13 -16.51
C GLY A 164 0.06 9.73 -17.97
N PRO A 165 0.74 10.39 -18.92
CA PRO A 165 0.56 10.17 -20.34
C PRO A 165 1.15 8.81 -20.81
N VAL A 166 0.64 8.29 -21.93
CA VAL A 166 0.99 6.97 -22.51
C VAL A 166 2.50 6.75 -22.69
N ASN A 167 3.26 7.82 -22.99
CA ASN A 167 4.68 7.75 -23.33
C ASN A 167 5.60 7.81 -22.10
N PHE A 168 5.08 7.58 -20.89
CA PHE A 168 5.83 7.66 -19.65
C PHE A 168 5.97 6.28 -19.01
N ASP A 169 7.07 6.05 -18.29
CA ASP A 169 7.37 4.78 -17.61
C ASP A 169 6.28 4.35 -16.61
N TYR A 170 5.43 5.29 -16.16
CA TYR A 170 4.33 5.07 -15.21
C TYR A 170 3.00 4.69 -15.87
N SER A 171 2.97 4.57 -17.20
CA SER A 171 1.75 4.27 -17.97
C SER A 171 1.16 2.88 -17.70
N SER A 172 1.89 2.00 -17.00
CA SER A 172 1.40 0.70 -16.53
C SER A 172 1.03 0.67 -15.04
N THR A 173 1.27 1.74 -14.29
CA THR A 173 1.01 1.78 -12.84
C THR A 173 -0.50 1.82 -12.59
N LEU A 174 -1.01 0.78 -11.92
CA LEU A 174 -2.43 0.64 -11.60
C LEU A 174 -2.80 1.37 -10.31
N ALA A 175 -1.93 1.31 -9.30
CA ALA A 175 -2.09 1.97 -8.01
C ALA A 175 -0.73 2.46 -7.51
N VAL A 176 -0.75 3.39 -6.55
CA VAL A 176 0.46 3.93 -5.93
C VAL A 176 0.24 4.15 -4.44
N THR A 177 1.22 3.73 -3.65
CA THR A 177 1.42 4.12 -2.25
C THR A 177 2.55 5.11 -2.14
N TYR A 178 2.34 6.21 -1.41
CA TYR A 178 3.38 7.21 -1.19
C TYR A 178 4.20 6.89 0.06
N ASN A 179 5.54 6.97 -0.06
CA ASN A 179 6.42 6.62 1.04
C ASN A 179 6.39 7.68 2.16
N SER A 180 6.38 8.96 1.80
CA SER A 180 6.40 10.07 2.76
C SER A 180 5.02 10.56 3.20
N PHE A 181 3.94 10.00 2.64
CA PHE A 181 2.59 10.49 2.87
C PHE A 181 1.62 9.34 3.10
N PRO A 182 0.63 9.47 4.00
CA PRO A 182 -0.39 8.44 4.24
C PRO A 182 -1.43 8.42 3.12
N LEU A 183 -0.99 8.20 1.88
CA LEU A 183 -1.79 8.34 0.67
C LEU A 183 -1.61 7.10 -0.22
N VAL A 184 -2.75 6.54 -0.61
CA VAL A 184 -2.85 5.52 -1.66
C VAL A 184 -3.77 6.07 -2.76
N ILE A 185 -3.41 5.85 -4.02
CA ILE A 185 -4.26 6.20 -5.16
C ILE A 185 -4.53 4.95 -6.01
N MET A 186 -5.80 4.67 -6.25
CA MET A 186 -6.32 3.54 -7.01
C MET A 186 -6.94 4.04 -8.33
N THR A 187 -6.50 3.51 -9.46
CA THR A 187 -7.07 3.86 -10.77
C THR A 187 -8.30 3.00 -11.11
N ASN A 188 -8.94 3.27 -12.25
CA ASN A 188 -10.01 2.42 -12.78
C ASN A 188 -9.51 1.05 -13.31
N ALA A 189 -8.22 0.92 -13.62
CA ALA A 189 -7.64 -0.34 -14.07
C ALA A 189 -7.22 -1.26 -12.92
N SER A 190 -7.25 -0.78 -11.67
CA SER A 190 -7.07 -1.57 -10.44
C SER A 190 -8.27 -2.48 -10.17
N THR A 191 -8.56 -3.42 -11.06
CA THR A 191 -9.78 -4.24 -11.00
C THR A 191 -9.67 -5.44 -10.06
N ASP A 192 -8.46 -5.84 -9.69
CA ASP A 192 -8.23 -6.92 -8.73
C ASP A 192 -8.56 -6.45 -7.30
N GLU A 193 -9.39 -7.22 -6.60
CA GLU A 193 -9.87 -6.88 -5.24
C GLU A 193 -8.76 -6.92 -4.17
N TYR A 194 -7.67 -7.65 -4.42
CA TYR A 194 -6.52 -7.72 -3.51
C TYR A 194 -5.52 -6.59 -3.73
N LEU A 195 -5.65 -5.79 -4.80
CA LEU A 195 -4.69 -4.72 -5.08
C LEU A 195 -4.67 -3.65 -3.99
N LEU A 196 -5.82 -3.29 -3.40
CA LEU A 196 -5.82 -2.40 -2.24
C LEU A 196 -5.07 -3.03 -1.04
N ALA A 197 -5.23 -4.33 -0.82
CA ALA A 197 -4.56 -5.03 0.27
C ALA A 197 -3.04 -5.02 0.12
N HIS A 198 -2.54 -5.06 -1.12
CA HIS A 198 -1.13 -4.89 -1.46
C HIS A 198 -0.61 -3.49 -1.13
N GLU A 199 -1.31 -2.45 -1.60
CA GLU A 199 -0.92 -1.05 -1.34
C GLU A 199 -0.93 -0.72 0.16
N LEU A 200 -1.94 -1.21 0.89
CA LEU A 200 -1.98 -1.08 2.36
C LEU A 200 -0.81 -1.83 3.03
N GLY A 201 -0.34 -2.92 2.44
CA GLY A 201 0.89 -3.60 2.84
C GLY A 201 2.12 -2.72 2.75
N HIS A 202 2.33 -2.06 1.60
CA HIS A 202 3.41 -1.09 1.43
C HIS A 202 3.34 0.02 2.47
N PHE A 203 2.15 0.59 2.70
CA PHE A 203 1.97 1.63 3.70
C PHE A 203 2.42 1.15 5.09
N MET A 204 2.01 -0.05 5.51
CA MET A 204 2.38 -0.62 6.81
C MET A 204 3.88 -0.94 6.90
N PHE A 205 4.52 -1.38 5.81
CA PHE A 205 5.96 -1.67 5.79
C PHE A 205 6.81 -0.40 5.84
N ILE A 206 6.46 0.63 5.08
CA ILE A 206 7.22 1.89 5.05
C ILE A 206 7.10 2.63 6.39
N THR A 207 5.96 2.49 7.06
CA THR A 207 5.74 3.05 8.40
C THR A 207 6.30 2.17 9.53
N ASN A 208 7.07 1.12 9.23
CA ASN A 208 7.67 0.24 10.23
C ASN A 208 8.54 1.02 11.23
N ARG A 209 8.32 0.80 12.52
CA ARG A 209 8.98 1.56 13.61
C ARG A 209 10.49 1.34 13.70
N PHE A 210 11.00 0.25 13.13
CA PHE A 210 12.42 -0.10 13.09
C PHE A 210 13.11 0.32 11.79
N ASN A 211 12.42 1.06 10.90
CA ASN A 211 12.91 1.43 9.56
C ASN A 211 13.25 0.23 8.67
N GLU A 212 12.69 -0.95 8.97
CA GLU A 212 12.79 -2.11 8.10
C GLU A 212 11.64 -2.06 7.09
N THR A 213 11.86 -1.48 5.92
CA THR A 213 10.80 -1.24 4.92
C THR A 213 10.62 -2.37 3.90
N ASP A 214 11.67 -3.17 3.70
CA ASP A 214 11.67 -4.23 2.68
C ASP A 214 10.67 -5.35 3.01
N ASP A 215 10.12 -6.01 2.02
CA ASP A 215 9.44 -7.29 2.22
C ASP A 215 10.38 -8.31 2.89
N PRO A 216 9.88 -9.24 3.74
CA PRO A 216 10.72 -10.28 4.33
C PRO A 216 11.43 -11.18 3.30
N GLU A 217 10.82 -11.42 2.12
CA GLU A 217 11.43 -12.16 1.02
C GLU A 217 11.45 -11.34 -0.28
N PRO A 218 12.35 -10.35 -0.39
CA PRO A 218 12.31 -9.34 -1.44
C PRO A 218 12.58 -9.91 -2.84
N PHE A 219 11.94 -9.33 -3.87
CA PHE A 219 12.03 -9.75 -5.28
C PHE A 219 13.45 -9.69 -5.81
N HIS A 220 14.26 -8.72 -5.35
CA HIS A 220 15.69 -8.58 -5.62
C HIS A 220 16.29 -7.35 -4.91
N GLU A 221 17.61 -7.17 -5.00
CA GLU A 221 18.33 -6.03 -4.38
C GLU A 221 17.83 -4.65 -4.82
N LEU A 222 17.21 -4.53 -6.00
CA LEU A 222 16.71 -3.26 -6.52
C LEU A 222 15.26 -2.96 -6.14
N ASP A 223 14.54 -3.94 -5.63
CA ASP A 223 13.12 -3.84 -5.28
C ASP A 223 12.84 -4.58 -3.97
N GLY A 224 13.32 -3.96 -2.89
CA GLY A 224 13.22 -4.50 -1.54
C GLY A 224 11.77 -4.58 -1.05
N ASN A 225 10.87 -3.74 -1.54
CA ASN A 225 9.52 -3.60 -0.98
C ASN A 225 8.52 -4.65 -1.47
N HIS A 226 8.86 -5.40 -2.52
CA HIS A 226 7.99 -6.42 -3.11
C HIS A 226 8.52 -7.82 -2.84
N ASN A 227 7.63 -8.78 -2.68
CA ASN A 227 7.98 -10.19 -2.50
C ASN A 227 8.44 -10.82 -3.81
N ARG A 228 9.35 -11.80 -3.74
CA ARG A 228 9.87 -12.51 -4.93
C ARG A 228 8.93 -13.54 -5.54
N THR A 229 7.96 -14.03 -4.78
CA THR A 229 7.15 -15.19 -5.13
C THR A 229 5.86 -14.75 -5.83
N PRO A 230 5.57 -15.19 -7.06
CA PRO A 230 4.38 -14.76 -7.79
C PRO A 230 3.03 -15.04 -7.10
N SER A 231 2.94 -16.05 -6.23
CA SER A 231 1.74 -16.33 -5.45
C SER A 231 1.51 -15.38 -4.28
N ASN A 232 2.51 -14.60 -3.88
CA ASN A 232 2.45 -13.74 -2.71
C ASN A 232 1.75 -12.41 -3.03
N LEU A 233 0.94 -11.92 -2.09
CA LEU A 233 0.22 -10.65 -2.18
C LEU A 233 1.17 -9.49 -2.48
N MET A 234 2.37 -9.47 -1.91
CA MET A 234 3.33 -8.39 -2.09
C MET A 234 4.18 -8.53 -3.37
N PHE A 235 3.89 -9.51 -4.25
CA PHE A 235 4.51 -9.58 -5.58
C PHE A 235 4.05 -8.40 -6.46
N PRO A 236 4.92 -7.75 -7.24
CA PRO A 236 4.62 -6.45 -7.84
C PRO A 236 3.65 -6.49 -9.02
N THR A 237 3.27 -7.67 -9.52
CA THR A 237 2.46 -7.78 -10.74
C THR A 237 1.23 -8.64 -10.49
N PRO A 238 0.06 -8.02 -10.26
CA PRO A 238 -1.19 -8.71 -9.93
C PRO A 238 -1.65 -9.74 -10.98
N GLU A 239 -1.28 -9.55 -12.26
CA GLU A 239 -1.59 -10.50 -13.34
C GLU A 239 -1.03 -11.92 -13.08
N PHE A 240 -0.04 -12.07 -12.20
CA PHE A 240 0.53 -13.37 -11.82
C PHE A 240 0.00 -13.91 -10.50
N TRP A 241 -0.84 -13.16 -9.78
CA TRP A 241 -1.43 -13.67 -8.56
C TRP A 241 -2.41 -14.81 -8.88
N PRO A 242 -2.49 -15.84 -8.02
CA PRO A 242 -3.61 -16.76 -8.04
C PRO A 242 -4.90 -16.01 -7.69
N MET A 243 -6.05 -16.68 -7.85
CA MET A 243 -7.37 -16.12 -7.50
C MET A 243 -7.44 -15.56 -6.07
N VAL A 244 -6.67 -16.14 -5.15
CA VAL A 244 -6.47 -15.61 -3.79
C VAL A 244 -4.96 -15.67 -3.51
N PRO A 245 -4.25 -14.54 -3.46
CA PRO A 245 -2.83 -14.52 -3.16
C PRO A 245 -2.55 -14.91 -1.71
N GLU A 246 -1.30 -15.24 -1.43
CA GLU A 246 -0.82 -15.65 -0.12
C GLU A 246 -0.14 -14.49 0.60
N ILE A 247 -0.25 -14.46 1.93
CA ILE A 247 0.59 -13.59 2.76
C ILE A 247 1.17 -14.41 3.91
N THR A 248 2.43 -14.18 4.25
CA THR A 248 3.12 -14.93 5.29
C THR A 248 2.85 -14.36 6.67
N GLY A 249 2.99 -15.21 7.70
CA GLY A 249 2.93 -14.76 9.09
C GLY A 249 4.03 -13.73 9.43
N GLU A 250 5.18 -13.79 8.76
CA GLU A 250 6.25 -12.80 8.93
C GLU A 250 5.87 -11.43 8.34
N GLN A 251 5.22 -11.40 7.17
CA GLN A 251 4.68 -10.18 6.59
C GLN A 251 3.61 -9.54 7.50
N ILE A 252 2.70 -10.34 8.05
CA ILE A 252 1.70 -9.85 9.03
C ILE A 252 2.39 -9.32 10.29
N HIS A 253 3.36 -10.06 10.83
CA HIS A 253 4.10 -9.64 12.02
C HIS A 253 4.83 -8.32 11.78
N LYS A 254 5.45 -8.17 10.59
CA LYS A 254 6.14 -6.96 10.16
C LYS A 254 5.18 -5.79 9.99
N ALA A 255 4.02 -5.99 9.37
CA ALA A 255 2.99 -4.96 9.27
C ALA A 255 2.52 -4.49 10.65
N LEU A 256 2.35 -5.42 11.61
CA LEU A 256 2.04 -5.10 13.01
C LEU A 256 3.15 -4.35 13.75
N ASN A 257 4.33 -4.15 13.15
CA ASN A 257 5.39 -3.28 13.66
C ASN A 257 5.32 -1.85 13.06
N SER A 258 4.31 -1.54 12.26
CA SER A 258 4.02 -0.18 11.79
C SER A 258 3.80 0.77 12.97
N ARG A 259 4.36 1.98 12.91
CA ARG A 259 4.22 3.05 13.90
C ARG A 259 2.77 3.42 14.16
N VAL A 260 1.86 3.22 13.19
CA VAL A 260 0.44 3.56 13.32
C VAL A 260 -0.23 2.80 14.47
N PHE A 261 0.27 1.61 14.84
CA PHE A 261 -0.27 0.78 15.92
C PHE A 261 0.35 1.06 17.31
N TYR A 262 1.26 2.02 17.42
CA TYR A 262 1.99 2.32 18.67
C TYR A 262 1.85 3.78 19.11
N SER A 263 0.76 4.44 18.72
CA SER A 263 0.43 5.82 19.09
C SER A 263 -0.24 5.94 20.46
#